data_AF-A0AA43ZVK9-F1
#
_entry.id   AF-A0AA43ZVK9-F1
#
_cell.length_a   1.000
_cell.length_b   1.000
_cell.length_c   1.000
_cell.angle_alpha   90.00
_cell.angle_beta   90.00
_cell.angle_gamma   90.00
#
_symmetry.space_group_name_H-M   'P 1'
#
loop_
_entity.id
_entity.type
_entity.pdbx_description
1 polymer ?
#
loop_
_entity_poly.entity_id
_entity_poly.type
_entity_poly.pdbx_seq_one_letter_code
_entity_poly.pdbx_strand_id
1 'polypeptide(L)'
;MAAARGCDILSLSDTITDIVTPINTWVWYAAFVFLIGLGILFTIKLKGLQILKIRETSRLAISGREDGKGMSTVSSFEAFCIGLGARVGVGNIAGVAGAIAVGGPGAVFWMWVFAVIGSASSFMESTLSQMFK
;
A
#
# COMPACT_ATOMS: atom_id res chain seq x y z
N MET A 1 18.42 -40.92 24.22
CA MET A 1 19.15 -39.66 24.03
C MET A 1 18.51 -38.69 23.02
N ALA A 2 17.72 -39.15 22.02
CA ALA A 2 17.06 -38.25 21.06
C ALA A 2 15.89 -37.42 21.66
N ALA A 3 15.15 -37.96 22.64
CA ALA A 3 14.01 -37.28 23.27
C ALA A 3 14.40 -36.05 24.11
N ALA A 4 15.56 -36.05 24.76
CA ALA A 4 16.05 -34.91 25.54
C ALA A 4 16.41 -33.71 24.65
N ARG A 5 17.12 -33.97 23.53
CA ARG A 5 17.42 -32.94 22.53
C ARG A 5 16.18 -32.35 21.87
N GLY A 6 15.10 -33.14 21.75
CA GLY A 6 13.80 -32.67 21.27
C GLY A 6 13.06 -31.76 22.25
N CYS A 7 13.27 -31.94 23.55
CA CYS A 7 12.72 -31.07 24.59
C CYS A 7 13.46 -29.73 24.68
N ASP A 8 14.79 -29.76 24.53
CA ASP A 8 15.63 -28.55 24.57
C ASP A 8 15.40 -27.62 23.35
N ILE A 9 15.16 -28.18 22.17
CA ILE A 9 14.81 -27.40 20.96
C ILE A 9 13.38 -26.83 21.01
N LEU A 10 12.44 -27.52 21.66
CA LEU A 10 11.10 -26.98 21.91
C LEU A 10 11.14 -25.85 22.94
N SER A 11 11.86 -26.01 24.06
CA SER A 11 11.96 -24.95 25.09
C SER A 11 12.67 -23.70 24.59
N LEU A 12 13.69 -23.86 23.75
CA LEU A 12 14.38 -22.74 23.12
C LEU A 12 13.48 -22.03 22.08
N SER A 13 12.68 -22.78 21.32
CA SER A 13 11.67 -22.21 20.41
C SER A 13 10.57 -21.45 21.15
N ASP A 14 10.10 -21.97 22.27
CA ASP A 14 9.07 -21.33 23.09
C ASP A 14 9.62 -20.04 23.73
N THR A 15 10.85 -20.07 24.25
CA THR A 15 11.51 -18.89 24.82
C THR A 15 11.72 -17.79 23.76
N ILE A 16 12.11 -18.15 22.54
CA ILE A 16 12.24 -17.18 21.44
C ILE A 16 10.87 -16.61 21.08
N THR A 17 9.85 -17.45 20.99
CA THR A 17 8.49 -17.03 20.63
C THR A 17 7.90 -16.09 21.68
N ASP A 18 8.12 -16.35 22.96
CA ASP A 18 7.63 -15.51 24.07
C ASP A 18 8.25 -14.12 24.09
N ILE A 19 9.51 -13.98 23.65
CA ILE A 19 10.18 -12.68 23.54
C ILE A 19 9.79 -11.96 22.25
N VAL A 20 9.74 -12.66 21.12
CA VAL A 20 9.50 -12.06 19.80
C VAL A 20 8.04 -11.65 19.61
N THR A 21 7.08 -12.42 20.13
CA THR A 21 5.64 -12.16 19.94
C THR A 21 5.16 -10.80 20.46
N PRO A 22 5.51 -10.34 21.68
CA PRO A 22 5.08 -9.02 22.16
C PRO A 22 5.73 -7.88 21.37
N ILE A 23 7.02 -8.02 21.01
CA ILE A 23 7.73 -7.03 20.20
C ILE A 23 7.07 -6.93 18.81
N ASN A 24 6.84 -8.08 18.16
CA ASN A 24 6.16 -8.15 16.87
C ASN A 24 4.78 -7.47 16.93
N THR A 25 3.97 -7.82 17.92
CA THR A 25 2.65 -7.23 18.12
C THR A 25 2.73 -5.72 18.28
N TRP A 26 3.65 -5.22 19.11
CA TRP A 26 3.83 -3.80 19.33
C TRP A 26 4.27 -3.05 18.07
N VAL A 27 5.22 -3.61 17.31
CA VAL A 27 5.69 -3.02 16.04
C VAL A 27 4.57 -2.94 15.02
N TRP A 28 3.73 -3.99 14.89
CA TRP A 28 2.59 -3.98 13.99
C TRP A 28 1.57 -2.89 14.35
N TYR A 29 1.22 -2.77 15.62
CA TYR A 29 0.30 -1.71 16.07
C TYR A 29 0.90 -0.31 15.89
N ALA A 30 2.17 -0.11 16.23
CA ALA A 30 2.85 1.16 16.07
C ALA A 30 2.92 1.58 14.58
N ALA A 31 3.29 0.65 13.69
CA ALA A 31 3.33 0.90 12.26
C ALA A 31 1.94 1.24 11.71
N PHE A 32 0.90 0.51 12.13
CA PHE A 32 -0.48 0.75 11.71
C PHE A 32 -0.98 2.14 12.11
N VAL A 33 -0.76 2.54 13.37
CA VAL A 33 -1.13 3.87 13.86
C VAL A 33 -0.35 4.96 13.14
N PHE A 34 0.94 4.76 12.89
CA PHE A 34 1.79 5.71 12.19
C PHE A 34 1.35 5.92 10.73
N LEU A 35 1.06 4.85 10.00
CA LEU A 35 0.57 4.90 8.61
C LEU A 35 -0.76 5.67 8.50
N ILE A 36 -1.70 5.39 9.40
CA ILE A 36 -2.99 6.10 9.44
C ILE A 36 -2.78 7.58 9.80
N GLY A 37 -1.96 7.85 10.82
CA GLY A 37 -1.65 9.21 11.25
C GLY A 37 -1.03 10.06 10.14
N LEU A 38 -0.05 9.50 9.42
CA LEU A 38 0.56 10.16 8.26
C LEU A 38 -0.44 10.37 7.12
N GLY A 39 -1.23 9.35 6.78
CA GLY A 39 -2.20 9.45 5.70
C GLY A 39 -3.29 10.50 5.99
N ILE A 40 -3.75 10.60 7.24
CA ILE A 40 -4.68 11.66 7.66
C ILE A 40 -4.00 13.04 7.62
N LEU A 41 -2.78 13.16 8.17
CA LEU A 41 -2.01 14.41 8.14
C LEU A 41 -1.82 14.93 6.71
N PHE A 42 -1.44 14.04 5.77
CA PHE A 42 -1.29 14.40 4.37
C PHE A 42 -2.64 14.73 3.72
N THR A 43 -3.71 13.99 4.02
CA THR A 43 -5.05 14.29 3.51
C THR A 43 -5.51 15.70 3.92
N ILE A 44 -5.25 16.11 5.16
CA ILE A 44 -5.57 17.46 5.66
C ILE A 44 -4.68 18.50 4.99
N LYS A 45 -3.36 18.28 4.90
CA LYS A 45 -2.41 19.21 4.25
C LYS A 45 -2.71 19.41 2.76
N LEU A 46 -3.15 18.36 2.08
CA LEU A 46 -3.57 18.36 0.68
C LEU A 46 -5.01 18.91 0.50
N LYS A 47 -5.74 19.24 1.57
CA LYS A 47 -7.14 19.72 1.51
C LYS A 47 -8.06 18.78 0.69
N GLY A 48 -7.79 17.48 0.73
CA GLY A 48 -8.55 16.50 -0.08
C GLY A 48 -8.29 16.58 -1.59
N LEU A 49 -7.19 17.20 -2.04
CA LEU A 49 -6.79 17.29 -3.46
C LEU A 49 -6.88 15.94 -4.19
N GLN A 50 -6.58 14.83 -3.50
CA GLN A 50 -6.66 13.48 -4.05
C GLN A 50 -8.08 13.09 -4.52
N ILE A 51 -9.13 13.55 -3.85
CA ILE A 51 -10.52 13.23 -4.17
C ILE A 51 -11.08 14.25 -5.18
N LEU A 52 -10.71 15.52 -5.04
CA LEU A 52 -11.19 16.59 -5.92
C LEU A 52 -10.59 16.53 -7.34
N LYS A 53 -9.29 16.25 -7.46
CA LYS A 53 -8.59 16.31 -8.75
C LYS A 53 -8.50 15.00 -9.50
N ILE A 54 -9.01 13.89 -8.94
CA ILE A 54 -8.97 12.59 -9.61
C ILE A 54 -9.62 12.64 -11.00
N ARG A 55 -10.71 13.39 -11.16
CA ARG A 55 -11.40 13.57 -12.45
C ARG A 55 -10.53 14.29 -13.49
N GLU A 56 -9.82 15.32 -13.07
CA GLU A 56 -8.94 16.10 -13.96
C GLU A 56 -7.70 15.28 -14.33
N THR A 57 -7.10 14.58 -13.36
CA THR A 57 -5.97 13.68 -13.59
C THR A 57 -6.33 12.51 -14.50
N SER A 58 -7.48 11.86 -14.31
CA SER A 58 -7.94 10.79 -15.20
C SER A 58 -8.23 11.32 -16.61
N ARG A 59 -8.81 12.51 -16.75
CA ARG A 59 -9.02 13.13 -18.05
C ARG A 59 -7.70 13.38 -18.77
N LEU A 60 -6.70 13.93 -18.09
CA LEU A 60 -5.37 14.20 -18.64
C LEU A 60 -4.60 12.92 -18.99
N ALA A 61 -4.71 11.87 -18.17
CA ALA A 61 -4.09 10.58 -18.43
C ALA A 61 -4.66 9.90 -19.69
N ILE A 62 -5.96 10.10 -19.96
CA ILE A 62 -6.65 9.51 -21.12
C ILE A 62 -6.55 10.41 -22.36
N SER A 63 -6.62 11.74 -22.20
CA SER A 63 -6.64 12.66 -23.34
C SER A 63 -5.29 12.78 -24.06
N GLY A 64 -4.20 12.38 -23.41
CA GLY A 64 -2.84 12.54 -23.92
C GLY A 64 -2.45 14.02 -24.07
N ARG A 65 -1.17 14.35 -23.95
CA ARG A 65 -0.66 15.58 -24.56
C ARG A 65 -0.23 15.23 -25.97
N GLU A 66 -0.92 15.77 -26.97
CA GLU A 66 -0.45 15.81 -28.36
C GLU A 66 0.65 16.87 -28.53
N ASP A 67 1.66 16.90 -27.65
CA ASP A 67 2.82 17.77 -27.86
C ASP A 67 3.89 16.96 -28.61
N GLY A 68 4.00 17.28 -29.90
CA GLY A 68 4.86 16.60 -30.84
C GLY A 68 6.35 16.63 -30.50
N LYS A 69 7.04 15.68 -31.14
CA LYS A 69 8.51 15.45 -31.25
C LYS A 69 9.12 14.45 -30.26
N GLY A 70 9.22 13.21 -30.72
CA GLY A 70 10.19 12.22 -30.23
C GLY A 70 9.75 10.79 -30.53
N MET A 71 10.47 10.07 -31.39
CA MET A 71 10.18 8.70 -31.83
C MET A 71 10.40 7.62 -30.73
N SER A 72 10.29 8.00 -29.46
CA SER A 72 10.66 7.19 -28.30
C SER A 72 10.11 7.72 -26.96
N THR A 73 8.97 8.43 -26.98
CA THR A 73 8.31 8.89 -25.74
C THR A 73 7.03 8.08 -25.52
N VAL A 74 7.05 7.23 -24.49
CA VAL A 74 5.89 6.46 -24.00
C VAL A 74 4.71 7.40 -23.76
N SER A 75 3.55 7.09 -24.32
CA SER A 75 2.33 7.91 -24.16
C SER A 75 1.93 8.01 -22.68
N SER A 76 1.34 9.14 -22.26
CA SER A 76 0.86 9.31 -20.87
C SER A 76 -0.09 8.20 -20.43
N PHE A 77 -0.91 7.68 -21.36
CA PHE A 77 -1.80 6.54 -21.11
C PHE A 77 -1.04 5.21 -21.05
N GLU A 78 -0.01 5.04 -21.86
CA GLU A 78 0.83 3.83 -21.88
C GLU A 78 1.64 3.73 -20.58
N ALA A 79 2.26 4.84 -20.14
CA ALA A 79 2.95 4.91 -18.86
C ALA A 79 2.00 4.64 -17.67
N PHE A 80 0.76 5.12 -17.75
CA PHE A 80 -0.28 4.83 -16.78
C PHE A 80 -0.65 3.33 -16.76
N CYS A 81 -0.86 2.72 -17.93
CA CYS A 81 -1.16 1.29 -18.04
C CYS A 81 -0.02 0.40 -17.54
N ILE A 82 1.24 0.76 -17.84
CA ILE A 82 2.42 0.07 -17.31
C ILE A 82 2.44 0.17 -15.77
N GLY A 83 2.20 1.36 -15.22
CA GLY A 83 2.14 1.57 -13.77
C GLY A 83 0.99 0.83 -13.08
N LEU A 84 -0.18 0.73 -13.73
CA LEU A 84 -1.31 -0.07 -13.23
C LEU A 84 -1.00 -1.58 -13.29
N GLY A 85 -0.46 -2.05 -14.41
CA GLY A 85 -0.10 -3.46 -14.60
C GLY A 85 0.95 -3.94 -13.60
N ALA A 86 1.88 -3.07 -13.20
CA ALA A 86 2.86 -3.38 -12.16
C ALA A 86 2.24 -3.53 -10.75
N ARG A 87 1.05 -2.98 -10.51
CA ARG A 87 0.38 -2.97 -9.20
C ARG A 87 -0.80 -3.93 -9.11
N VAL A 88 -1.37 -4.36 -10.24
CA VAL A 88 -2.49 -5.31 -10.30
C VAL A 88 -1.94 -6.70 -10.58
N GLY A 89 -2.15 -7.63 -9.64
CA GLY A 89 -1.72 -9.02 -9.81
C GLY A 89 -2.59 -10.01 -9.03
N VAL A 90 -2.29 -11.30 -9.19
CA VAL A 90 -3.00 -12.41 -8.51
C VAL A 90 -3.02 -12.21 -6.99
N GLY A 91 -1.95 -11.63 -6.43
CA GLY A 91 -1.84 -11.31 -5.01
C GLY A 91 -2.92 -10.35 -4.50
N ASN A 92 -3.33 -9.35 -5.29
CA ASN A 92 -4.40 -8.44 -4.87
C ASN A 92 -5.75 -9.15 -4.84
N ILE A 93 -6.01 -10.05 -5.78
CA ILE A 93 -7.27 -10.81 -5.83
C ILE A 93 -7.32 -11.83 -4.69
N ALA A 94 -6.25 -12.61 -4.51
CA ALA A 94 -6.16 -13.60 -3.43
C ALA A 94 -6.17 -12.93 -2.04
N GLY A 95 -5.52 -11.78 -1.90
CA GLY A 95 -5.52 -10.99 -0.66
C GLY A 95 -6.92 -10.46 -0.31
N VAL A 96 -7.65 -9.94 -1.29
CA VAL A 96 -9.04 -9.50 -1.10
C VAL A 96 -9.95 -10.68 -0.74
N ALA A 97 -9.81 -11.81 -1.44
CA ALA A 97 -10.57 -13.02 -1.14
C ALA A 97 -10.30 -13.52 0.29
N GLY A 98 -9.03 -13.55 0.72
CA GLY A 98 -8.64 -13.93 2.07
C GLY A 98 -9.18 -12.96 3.13
N ALA A 99 -9.11 -11.65 2.88
CA ALA A 99 -9.61 -10.64 3.79
C ALA A 99 -11.14 -10.73 3.98
N ILE A 100 -11.89 -11.01 2.91
CA ILE A 100 -13.34 -11.22 3.00
C ILE A 100 -13.66 -12.55 3.70
N ALA A 101 -12.89 -13.61 3.42
CA ALA A 101 -13.10 -14.92 4.05
C ALA A 101 -12.89 -14.87 5.57
N VAL A 102 -11.89 -14.12 6.03
CA VAL A 102 -11.56 -14.00 7.46
C VAL A 102 -12.35 -12.89 8.16
N GLY A 103 -12.52 -11.74 7.51
CA GLY A 103 -13.13 -10.53 8.09
C GLY A 103 -14.59 -10.30 7.73
N GLY A 104 -15.19 -11.15 6.90
CA GLY A 104 -16.55 -11.00 6.39
C GLY A 104 -16.70 -9.87 5.36
N PRO A 105 -17.94 -9.59 4.90
CA PRO A 105 -18.20 -8.61 3.83
C PRO A 105 -17.83 -7.16 4.21
N GLY A 106 -17.75 -6.86 5.52
CA GLY A 106 -17.35 -5.54 6.02
C GLY A 106 -15.89 -5.17 5.71
N ALA A 107 -15.03 -6.14 5.37
CA ALA A 107 -13.64 -5.89 5.01
C ALA A 107 -13.50 -4.98 3.78
N VAL A 108 -14.44 -5.05 2.84
CA VAL A 108 -14.40 -4.25 1.60
C VAL A 108 -14.52 -2.74 1.90
N PHE A 109 -15.36 -2.37 2.86
CA PHE A 109 -15.50 -0.98 3.28
C PHE A 109 -14.17 -0.43 3.80
N TRP A 110 -13.50 -1.18 4.67
CA TRP A 110 -12.21 -0.78 5.23
C TRP A 110 -11.10 -0.73 4.17
N MET A 111 -11.12 -1.64 3.19
CA MET A 111 -10.17 -1.59 2.07
C MET A 111 -10.28 -0.30 1.26
N TRP A 112 -11.49 0.18 0.98
CA TRP A 112 -11.67 1.47 0.28
C TRP A 112 -11.22 2.66 1.15
N VAL A 113 -11.51 2.64 2.45
CA VAL A 113 -11.03 3.69 3.37
C VAL A 113 -9.50 3.76 3.38
N PHE A 114 -8.82 2.62 3.52
CA PHE A 114 -7.35 2.58 3.49
C PHE A 114 -6.78 2.91 2.11
N ALA A 115 -7.46 2.57 1.02
CA ALA A 115 -7.05 2.98 -0.31
C ALA A 115 -7.05 4.51 -0.48
N VAL A 116 -8.08 5.19 0.05
CA VAL A 116 -8.16 6.67 0.02
C VAL A 116 -7.11 7.31 0.92
N ILE A 117 -6.82 6.73 2.08
CA ILE A 117 -5.77 7.23 2.98
C ILE A 117 -4.38 7.02 2.34
N GLY A 118 -4.14 5.85 1.74
CA GLY A 118 -2.88 5.49 1.10
C GLY A 118 -2.58 6.30 -0.16
N SER A 119 -3.61 6.67 -0.95
CA SER A 119 -3.40 7.48 -2.15
C SER A 119 -2.78 8.85 -1.85
N ALA A 120 -3.06 9.42 -0.68
CA ALA A 120 -2.49 10.71 -0.26
C ALA A 120 -0.97 10.60 -0.08
N SER A 121 -0.50 9.52 0.56
CA SER A 121 0.93 9.29 0.78
C SER A 121 1.66 9.08 -0.54
N SER A 122 1.15 8.19 -1.40
CA SER A 122 1.78 7.92 -2.70
C SER A 122 1.82 9.17 -3.60
N PHE A 123 0.82 10.05 -3.51
CA PHE A 123 0.83 11.33 -4.22
C PHE A 123 1.91 12.29 -3.70
N MET A 124 2.05 12.41 -2.38
CA MET A 124 3.12 13.21 -1.77
C MET A 124 4.50 12.69 -2.14
N GLU A 125 4.72 11.38 -2.06
CA GLU A 125 5.98 10.73 -2.44
C GLU A 125 6.33 10.97 -3.90
N SER A 126 5.35 10.82 -4.80
CA SER A 126 5.54 11.06 -6.24
C SER A 126 5.83 12.53 -6.54
N THR A 127 5.25 13.46 -5.79
CA THR A 127 5.49 14.91 -5.93
C THR A 127 6.86 15.29 -5.38
N LEU A 128 7.24 14.74 -4.23
CA LEU A 128 8.55 14.94 -3.61
C LEU A 128 9.68 14.43 -4.52
N SER A 129 9.48 13.23 -5.09
CA SER A 129 10.42 12.64 -6.04
C SER A 129 10.58 13.47 -7.32
N GLN A 130 9.55 14.21 -7.76
CA GLN A 130 9.65 15.09 -8.91
C GLN A 130 10.31 16.44 -8.59
N MET A 131 10.20 16.91 -7.34
CA MET A 131 10.84 18.15 -6.89
C MET A 131 12.35 17.99 -6.65
N PHE A 132 12.78 16.79 -6.23
CA PHE A 132 14.19 16.46 -6.03
C PHE A 132 14.83 15.72 -7.23
N LYS A 133 14.15 15.71 -8.37
CA LYS A 133 14.66 15.18 -9.63
C LYS A 133 15.58 16.18 -10.32
#